data_AF-A0A843VXN0-F1
#
_entry.id   AF-A0A843VXN0-F1
#
_cell.length_a   1.000
_cell.length_b   1.000
_cell.length_c   1.000
_cell.angle_alpha   90.00
_cell.angle_beta   90.00
_cell.angle_gamma   90.00
#
_symmetry.space_group_name_H-M   'P 1'
#
loop_
_entity.id
_entity.type
_entity.pdbx_description
1 polymer ?
#
loop_
_entity_poly.entity_id
_entity_poly.type
_entity_poly.pdbx_seq_one_letter_code
_entity_poly.pdbx_strand_id
1 'polypeptide(L)'
;MAQSDHPIGVTRACRSGTPWTASPNTAASAQPSPAWKSGVGRGRGHLLLGQTGGRRSGEDHALRPHLSIRRLRRRRHPQRRSPAMSRHLALGSLLLPPIVLLILHAPMTEQAEILESVPDLQKAMYVNVDGYPCVRLLNVSGEIGCSNPGNVKIVAPIVEFKNADGQLSQPLTLLVMLIFLCRVSNDHNFVQNVAGVLVESQDHSQSSGFSPVRKFPQAEFAPYKRQNYEWNPIGSGIMWERYNFPVFLLSKNSTLTVQEVVRNNHRTNEAEPIDVAEFDLVMQTTKAGTHDSESCLREHSCLPLGGYR
;
A
#
# COMPACT_ATOMS: atom_id res chain seq x y z
N MET A 1 17.71 -3.99 -43.52
CA MET A 1 17.35 -5.24 -42.80
C MET A 1 17.28 -4.88 -41.33
N ALA A 2 16.06 -4.73 -40.81
CA ALA A 2 15.79 -4.37 -39.43
C ALA A 2 15.81 -5.64 -38.56
N GLN A 3 16.52 -5.61 -37.44
CA GLN A 3 16.51 -6.68 -36.45
C GLN A 3 15.91 -6.10 -35.16
N SER A 4 14.73 -6.60 -34.85
CA SER A 4 13.90 -6.22 -33.72
C SER A 4 14.43 -6.87 -32.44
N ASP A 5 14.87 -6.06 -31.48
CA ASP A 5 15.13 -6.52 -30.12
C ASP A 5 13.80 -6.63 -29.35
N HIS A 6 13.49 -7.84 -28.89
CA HIS A 6 12.37 -8.11 -28.00
C HIS A 6 12.73 -7.74 -26.55
N PRO A 7 11.84 -7.09 -25.78
CA PRO A 7 12.04 -6.93 -24.36
C PRO A 7 11.82 -8.26 -23.65
N ILE A 8 12.80 -8.66 -22.84
CA ILE A 8 12.76 -9.84 -21.98
C ILE A 8 11.63 -9.63 -20.96
N GLY A 9 10.54 -10.37 -21.13
CA GLY A 9 9.37 -10.35 -20.25
C GLY A 9 9.71 -10.78 -18.83
N VAL A 10 9.71 -9.81 -17.92
CA VAL A 10 9.67 -10.01 -16.46
C VAL A 10 8.22 -10.33 -16.09
N THR A 11 7.81 -11.59 -16.22
CA THR A 11 6.43 -12.00 -15.88
C THR A 11 6.35 -13.36 -15.16
N ARG A 12 7.47 -13.88 -14.65
CA ARG A 12 7.53 -15.24 -14.06
C ARG A 12 7.80 -15.32 -12.56
N ALA A 13 7.99 -14.22 -11.84
CA ALA A 13 8.48 -14.28 -10.47
C ALA A 13 7.41 -14.67 -9.41
N CYS A 14 6.13 -14.82 -9.81
CA CYS A 14 5.02 -15.03 -8.87
C CYS A 14 4.22 -16.34 -9.07
N ARG A 15 4.74 -17.34 -9.79
CA ARG A 15 4.04 -18.64 -9.86
C ARG A 15 4.23 -19.45 -8.58
N SER A 16 3.11 -19.61 -7.87
CA SER A 16 2.75 -20.68 -6.93
C SER A 16 3.85 -21.68 -6.57
N GLY A 17 4.28 -21.66 -5.30
CA GLY A 17 4.92 -22.81 -4.69
C GLY A 17 4.00 -24.02 -4.80
N THR A 18 4.44 -25.03 -5.54
CA THR A 18 3.96 -26.39 -5.37
C THR A 18 4.36 -26.89 -3.98
N PRO A 19 3.53 -27.71 -3.31
CA PRO A 19 3.94 -28.36 -2.08
C PRO A 19 5.07 -29.33 -2.43
N TRP A 20 6.27 -29.11 -1.90
CA TRP A 20 7.37 -30.06 -2.08
C TRP A 20 7.08 -31.30 -1.24
N THR A 21 6.68 -32.39 -1.91
CA THR A 21 6.85 -33.75 -1.40
C THR A 21 8.35 -34.03 -1.32
N ALA A 22 8.84 -34.31 -0.11
CA ALA A 22 10.20 -34.76 0.12
C ALA A 22 10.45 -36.07 -0.62
N SER A 23 11.55 -36.13 -1.38
CA SER A 23 12.16 -37.39 -1.79
C SER A 23 13.68 -37.30 -1.57
N PRO A 24 14.30 -38.35 -1.02
CA PRO A 24 15.66 -38.31 -0.51
C PRO A 24 16.69 -38.58 -1.61
N ASN A 25 17.94 -38.23 -1.30
CA ASN A 25 19.18 -38.56 -2.01
C ASN A 25 19.65 -37.55 -3.05
N THR A 26 20.48 -36.58 -2.63
CA THR A 26 21.86 -36.52 -3.11
C THR A 26 22.72 -35.75 -2.10
N ALA A 27 23.55 -36.47 -1.36
CA ALA A 27 24.61 -35.90 -0.55
C ALA A 27 25.78 -35.56 -1.49
N ALA A 28 26.10 -34.27 -1.63
CA ALA A 28 27.36 -33.82 -2.21
C ALA A 28 28.03 -32.90 -1.20
N SER A 29 29.17 -33.37 -0.70
CA SER A 29 30.07 -32.71 0.22
C SER A 29 30.62 -31.40 -0.35
N ALA A 30 30.49 -30.32 0.42
CA ALA A 30 31.26 -29.10 0.20
C ALA A 30 32.01 -28.77 1.50
N GLN A 31 33.34 -28.86 1.44
CA GLN A 31 34.24 -28.41 2.51
C GLN A 31 34.21 -26.88 2.65
N PRO A 32 34.44 -26.33 3.85
CA PRO A 32 34.48 -24.89 4.07
C PRO A 32 35.87 -24.31 3.74
N SER A 33 35.88 -23.11 3.17
CA SER A 33 37.09 -22.27 3.01
C SER A 33 36.85 -20.87 3.61
N PRO A 34 37.91 -20.15 4.00
CA PRO A 34 38.03 -19.61 5.35
C PRO A 34 37.61 -18.14 5.50
N ALA A 35 37.32 -17.82 6.76
CA ALA A 35 37.00 -16.51 7.29
C ALA A 35 38.04 -15.43 6.94
N TRP A 36 37.59 -14.30 6.40
CA TRP A 36 38.36 -13.07 6.30
C TRP A 36 38.19 -12.24 7.59
N LYS A 37 39.31 -12.02 8.28
CA LYS A 37 39.44 -11.14 9.45
C LYS A 37 39.44 -9.68 9.00
N SER A 38 38.61 -8.86 9.64
CA SER A 38 38.57 -7.41 9.50
C SER A 38 39.74 -6.76 10.24
N GLY A 39 40.53 -5.95 9.52
CA GLY A 39 41.53 -5.05 10.08
C GLY A 39 40.95 -3.66 10.31
N VAL A 40 41.00 -3.22 11.57
CA VAL A 40 40.61 -1.88 12.02
C VAL A 40 41.72 -0.88 11.68
N GLY A 41 41.40 0.17 10.93
CA GLY A 41 42.30 1.30 10.65
C GLY A 41 41.60 2.62 10.92
N ARG A 42 42.01 3.31 12.00
CA ARG A 42 41.63 4.69 12.31
C ARG A 42 42.37 5.64 11.37
N GLY A 43 41.65 6.53 10.70
CA GLY A 43 42.22 7.68 9.99
C GLY A 43 41.39 8.93 10.27
N ARG A 44 41.97 9.89 11.00
CA ARG A 44 41.44 11.24 11.19
C ARG A 44 41.71 12.05 9.92
N GLY A 45 40.71 12.74 9.40
CA GLY A 45 40.85 13.76 8.35
C GLY A 45 39.83 14.87 8.54
N HIS A 46 40.29 16.00 9.06
CA HIS A 46 39.60 17.29 8.98
C HIS A 46 39.77 17.83 7.56
N LEU A 47 38.71 18.32 6.90
CA LEU A 47 38.77 19.60 6.17
C LEU A 47 37.40 20.17 5.76
N LEU A 48 37.14 21.35 6.33
CA LEU A 48 36.54 22.59 5.80
C LEU A 48 35.22 22.62 5.01
N LEU A 49 34.27 23.29 5.66
CA LEU A 49 33.04 23.92 5.19
C LEU A 49 33.25 24.83 3.97
N GLY A 50 32.38 24.68 2.97
CA GLY A 50 32.05 25.72 1.99
C GLY A 50 30.56 26.06 2.09
N GLN A 51 30.22 27.03 2.95
CA GLN A 51 28.93 27.72 2.91
C GLN A 51 29.00 28.82 1.85
N THR A 52 28.12 28.79 0.85
CA THR A 52 27.66 29.99 0.16
C THR A 52 26.15 29.90 0.02
N GLY A 53 25.47 30.84 0.70
CA GLY A 53 24.03 30.87 0.82
C GLY A 53 23.30 31.38 -0.42
N GLY A 54 22.01 31.05 -0.45
CA GLY A 54 21.01 31.62 -1.35
C GLY A 54 19.65 31.48 -0.69
N ARG A 55 19.27 32.47 0.13
CA ARG A 55 17.91 32.65 0.68
C ARG A 55 16.91 32.79 -0.48
N ARG A 56 16.00 31.84 -0.61
CA ARG A 56 14.59 32.13 -0.93
C ARG A 56 13.72 31.50 0.14
N SER A 57 13.05 32.38 0.87
CA SER A 57 12.01 32.08 1.83
C SER A 57 10.80 31.56 1.07
N GLY A 58 10.49 30.30 1.35
CA GLY A 58 9.34 29.55 0.89
C GLY A 58 9.45 28.26 1.67
N GLU A 59 8.77 28.19 2.80
CA GLU A 59 8.72 27.01 3.65
C GLU A 59 7.90 25.95 2.89
N ASP A 60 8.53 25.32 1.89
CA ASP A 60 8.08 24.06 1.35
C ASP A 60 8.22 23.06 2.51
N HIS A 61 7.17 22.96 3.32
CA HIS A 61 6.96 21.75 4.12
C HIS A 61 7.09 20.60 3.13
N ALA A 62 8.21 19.89 3.17
CA ALA A 62 8.38 18.64 2.46
C ALA A 62 7.23 17.75 2.95
N LEU A 63 6.14 17.72 2.18
CA LEU A 63 4.91 17.05 2.52
C LEU A 63 5.27 15.59 2.74
N ARG A 64 5.31 15.19 4.01
CA ARG A 64 5.56 13.81 4.36
C ARG A 64 4.40 13.00 3.82
N PRO A 65 4.66 11.83 3.22
CA PRO A 65 3.60 10.93 2.85
C PRO A 65 2.62 10.73 4.01
N HIS A 66 1.33 10.87 3.73
CA HIS A 66 0.30 10.83 4.76
C HIS A 66 -0.79 9.84 4.39
N LEU A 67 -1.24 9.10 5.40
CA LEU A 67 -2.34 8.15 5.32
C LEU A 67 -3.33 8.47 6.45
N SER A 68 -4.60 8.63 6.09
CA SER A 68 -5.68 8.78 7.06
C SER A 68 -6.92 8.01 6.66
N ILE A 69 -7.79 7.79 7.63
CA ILE A 69 -9.12 7.23 7.44
C ILE A 69 -10.13 8.31 7.79
N ARG A 70 -11.17 8.44 6.98
CA ARG A 70 -12.31 9.29 7.30
C ARG A 70 -13.61 8.60 6.94
N ARG A 71 -14.70 9.03 7.57
CA ARG A 71 -16.04 8.54 7.27
C ARG A 71 -16.68 9.37 6.16
N LEU A 72 -17.13 8.72 5.09
CA LEU A 72 -17.82 9.37 3.97
C LEU A 72 -19.24 8.84 3.80
N ARG A 73 -20.18 9.77 3.61
CA ARG A 73 -21.56 9.42 3.25
C ARG A 73 -21.58 8.83 1.84
N ARG A 74 -22.16 7.64 1.68
CA ARG A 74 -22.34 7.01 0.37
C ARG A 74 -23.17 7.91 -0.55
N ARG A 75 -22.65 8.26 -1.73
CA ARG A 75 -23.47 8.88 -2.78
C ARG A 75 -24.46 7.82 -3.27
N ARG A 76 -25.75 8.04 -3.03
CA ARG A 76 -26.80 7.23 -3.68
C ARG A 76 -26.70 7.49 -5.17
N HIS A 77 -26.24 6.51 -5.94
CA HIS A 77 -26.57 6.51 -7.36
C HIS A 77 -28.10 6.42 -7.46
N PRO A 78 -28.77 7.28 -8.24
CA PRO A 78 -30.20 7.15 -8.46
C PRO A 78 -30.43 5.83 -9.17
N GLN A 79 -30.80 4.79 -8.41
CA GLN A 79 -31.46 3.64 -8.96
C GLN A 79 -32.69 4.16 -9.70
N ARG A 80 -32.71 3.92 -11.01
CA ARG A 80 -33.86 4.13 -11.87
C ARG A 80 -34.98 3.26 -11.31
N ARG A 81 -35.78 3.81 -10.40
CA ARG A 81 -36.97 3.16 -9.84
C ARG A 81 -37.94 2.98 -11.00
N SER A 82 -38.08 1.74 -11.47
CA SER A 82 -39.27 1.33 -12.20
C SER A 82 -40.50 1.53 -11.30
N PRO A 83 -41.61 2.09 -11.79
CA PRO A 83 -42.79 2.35 -10.98
C PRO A 83 -43.70 1.11 -10.88
N ALA A 84 -44.48 1.11 -9.79
CA ALA A 84 -45.68 0.30 -9.51
C ALA A 84 -45.43 -1.15 -9.04
N MET A 85 -46.21 -1.72 -8.11
CA MET A 85 -47.58 -1.42 -7.71
C MET A 85 -47.77 -1.42 -6.18
N SER A 86 -48.48 -0.39 -5.71
CA SER A 86 -49.17 -0.38 -4.43
C SER A 86 -50.29 -1.43 -4.43
N ARG A 87 -50.34 -2.27 -3.39
CA ARG A 87 -51.53 -3.02 -3.01
C ARG A 87 -51.80 -2.76 -1.53
N HIS A 88 -52.79 -1.89 -1.30
CA HIS A 88 -53.49 -1.76 -0.04
C HIS A 88 -54.38 -2.98 0.20
N LEU A 89 -54.18 -3.67 1.34
CA LEU A 89 -55.17 -4.50 2.05
C LEU A 89 -54.75 -4.39 3.53
N ALA A 90 -55.42 -3.60 4.36
CA ALA A 90 -56.73 -3.78 4.98
C ALA A 90 -56.52 -4.01 6.49
N LEU A 91 -57.09 -3.10 7.28
CA LEU A 91 -57.07 -3.02 8.74
C LEU A 91 -57.61 -4.31 9.37
N GLY A 92 -56.84 -4.87 10.31
CA GLY A 92 -57.29 -5.88 11.26
C GLY A 92 -57.00 -5.41 12.68
N SER A 93 -57.98 -4.74 13.28
CA SER A 93 -57.99 -4.27 14.66
C SER A 93 -58.14 -5.44 15.65
N LEU A 94 -57.14 -5.65 16.50
CA LEU A 94 -57.18 -6.53 17.66
C LEU A 94 -56.65 -5.77 18.88
N LEU A 95 -57.56 -5.50 19.81
CA LEU A 95 -57.33 -4.87 21.10
C LEU A 95 -56.58 -5.86 22.02
N LEU A 96 -55.41 -5.46 22.53
CA LEU A 96 -54.70 -6.13 23.63
C LEU A 96 -54.59 -5.16 24.83
N PRO A 97 -54.75 -5.65 26.08
CA PRO A 97 -54.81 -4.81 27.28
C PRO A 97 -53.42 -4.30 27.72
N PRO A 98 -53.35 -3.18 28.47
CA PRO A 98 -52.10 -2.52 28.80
C PRO A 98 -51.41 -3.21 29.98
N ILE A 99 -50.36 -3.98 29.72
CA ILE A 99 -49.44 -4.46 30.75
C ILE A 99 -48.21 -3.54 30.73
N VAL A 100 -48.20 -2.61 31.68
CA VAL A 100 -47.05 -2.06 32.41
C VAL A 100 -45.72 -2.02 31.62
N LEU A 101 -45.53 -0.97 30.82
CA LEU A 101 -44.21 -0.59 30.31
C LEU A 101 -43.59 0.43 31.28
N LEU A 102 -42.96 -0.10 32.34
CA LEU A 102 -42.14 0.68 33.27
C LEU A 102 -40.82 0.97 32.57
N ILE A 103 -40.76 2.07 31.83
CA ILE A 103 -39.56 2.49 31.11
C ILE A 103 -38.57 3.08 32.12
N LEU A 104 -37.57 2.29 32.54
CA LEU A 104 -36.31 2.84 33.03
C LEU A 104 -35.58 3.47 31.82
N HIS A 105 -35.85 4.75 31.57
CA HIS A 105 -34.95 5.58 30.78
C HIS A 105 -33.74 5.90 31.65
N ALA A 106 -32.74 5.02 31.65
CA ALA A 106 -31.40 5.44 32.06
C ALA A 106 -30.91 6.44 31.00
N PRO A 107 -30.57 7.70 31.35
CA PRO A 107 -29.92 8.58 30.41
C PRO A 107 -28.54 7.99 30.11
N MET A 108 -28.39 7.43 28.91
CA MET A 108 -27.08 7.25 28.30
C MET A 108 -26.49 8.65 28.15
N THR A 109 -25.63 9.06 29.08
CA THR A 109 -24.75 10.22 28.90
C THR A 109 -23.75 9.86 27.81
N GLU A 110 -24.16 10.04 26.56
CA GLU A 110 -23.24 10.17 25.44
C GLU A 110 -22.53 11.52 25.65
N GLN A 111 -21.29 11.49 26.13
CA GLN A 111 -20.47 12.70 26.19
C GLN A 111 -20.23 13.17 24.75
N ALA A 112 -21.04 14.13 24.28
CA ALA A 112 -20.74 14.86 23.07
C ALA A 112 -19.44 15.65 23.33
N GLU A 113 -18.34 15.23 22.70
CA GLU A 113 -17.11 16.02 22.68
C GLU A 113 -17.43 17.40 22.08
N ILE A 114 -17.31 18.44 22.90
CA ILE A 114 -17.50 19.82 22.45
C ILE A 114 -16.31 20.17 21.55
N LEU A 115 -16.60 20.42 20.27
CA LEU A 115 -15.60 20.84 19.30
C LEU A 115 -15.37 22.34 19.43
N GLU A 116 -14.23 22.76 19.96
CA GLU A 116 -13.92 24.17 20.21
C GLU A 116 -13.24 24.86 19.02
N SER A 117 -12.65 24.08 18.11
CA SER A 117 -11.87 24.61 16.99
C SER A 117 -11.93 23.75 15.71
N VAL A 118 -11.48 24.31 14.60
CA VAL A 118 -11.34 23.58 13.31
C VAL A 118 -10.38 22.38 13.43
N PRO A 119 -9.22 22.48 14.11
CA PRO A 119 -8.39 21.31 14.42
C PRO A 119 -9.13 20.19 15.17
N ASP A 120 -9.99 20.53 16.13
CA ASP A 120 -10.76 19.54 16.88
C ASP A 120 -11.77 18.82 15.98
N LEU A 121 -12.44 19.57 15.11
CA LEU A 121 -13.30 18.99 14.08
C LEU A 121 -12.52 18.07 13.13
N GLN A 122 -11.32 18.47 12.70
CA GLN A 122 -10.47 17.63 11.85
C GLN A 122 -10.10 16.33 12.56
N LYS A 123 -9.74 16.40 13.85
CA LYS A 123 -9.41 15.23 14.66
C LYS A 123 -10.61 14.30 14.87
N ALA A 124 -11.82 14.84 14.98
CA ALA A 124 -13.04 14.06 15.06
C ALA A 124 -13.42 13.39 13.73
N MET A 125 -13.02 13.96 12.59
CA MET A 125 -13.35 13.45 11.25
C MET A 125 -12.30 12.49 10.67
N TYR A 126 -11.03 12.64 11.05
CA TYR A 126 -9.91 11.91 10.49
C TYR A 126 -9.16 11.14 11.56
N VAL A 127 -8.92 9.87 11.27
CA VAL A 127 -8.01 9.02 12.04
C VAL A 127 -6.70 8.92 11.27
N ASN A 128 -5.61 9.43 11.83
CA ASN A 128 -4.28 9.22 11.28
C ASN A 128 -3.88 7.75 11.43
N VAL A 129 -3.29 7.20 10.38
CA VAL A 129 -2.84 5.80 10.37
C VAL A 129 -1.33 5.79 10.18
N ASP A 130 -0.63 5.23 11.16
CA ASP A 130 0.81 5.07 11.08
C ASP A 130 1.17 3.97 10.08
N GLY A 131 2.00 4.33 9.11
CA GLY A 131 2.48 3.41 8.11
C GLY A 131 3.75 3.90 7.42
N TYR A 132 4.44 2.95 6.81
CA TYR A 132 5.67 3.18 6.06
C TYR A 132 5.33 3.14 4.57
N PRO A 133 5.45 4.26 3.85
CA PRO A 133 5.11 4.32 2.44
C PRO A 133 6.14 3.55 1.59
N CYS A 134 5.64 2.83 0.61
CA CYS A 134 6.43 2.47 -0.57
C CYS A 134 6.68 3.73 -1.38
N VAL A 135 7.93 3.99 -1.78
CA VAL A 135 8.30 5.21 -2.51
C VAL A 135 8.71 4.90 -3.95
N ARG A 136 8.62 5.91 -4.82
CA ARG A 136 9.05 5.82 -6.22
C ARG A 136 10.54 6.04 -6.30
N LEU A 137 11.26 5.09 -6.89
CA LEU A 137 12.67 5.23 -7.26
C LEU A 137 12.80 5.19 -8.79
N LEU A 138 13.89 5.77 -9.28
CA LEU A 138 14.16 5.91 -10.70
C LEU A 138 15.51 5.30 -11.02
N ASN A 139 15.57 4.64 -12.17
CA ASN A 139 16.81 4.23 -12.81
C ASN A 139 16.83 4.75 -14.26
N VAL A 140 17.88 4.40 -14.99
CA VAL A 140 18.04 4.82 -16.39
C VAL A 140 16.95 4.24 -17.31
N SER A 141 16.37 3.10 -16.92
CA SER A 141 15.38 2.36 -17.69
C SER A 141 13.94 2.69 -17.31
N GLY A 142 13.71 3.51 -16.27
CA GLY A 142 12.39 3.91 -15.83
C GLY A 142 12.17 3.93 -14.31
N GLU A 143 10.98 3.51 -13.92
CA GLU A 143 10.41 3.68 -12.57
C GLU A 143 10.22 2.35 -11.83
N ILE A 144 10.49 2.33 -10.54
CA ILE A 144 10.14 1.24 -9.62
C ILE A 144 9.48 1.79 -8.34
N GLY A 145 8.68 0.96 -7.67
CA GLY A 145 7.98 1.35 -6.43
C GLY A 145 6.68 2.10 -6.68
N CYS A 146 6.24 2.90 -5.70
CA CYS A 146 4.84 3.34 -5.60
C CYS A 146 4.67 4.86 -5.64
N SER A 147 3.55 5.32 -6.18
CA SER A 147 3.12 6.73 -6.18
C SER A 147 1.61 6.79 -6.34
N ASN A 148 0.99 7.87 -5.86
CA ASN A 148 -0.33 8.26 -6.33
C ASN A 148 -0.30 8.50 -7.85
N PRO A 149 -1.37 8.14 -8.60
CA PRO A 149 -1.52 8.52 -9.98
C PRO A 149 -1.85 10.02 -10.06
N GLY A 150 -1.11 10.72 -10.91
CA GLY A 150 -1.28 12.16 -11.10
C GLY A 150 -0.93 12.98 -9.86
N ASN A 151 -1.65 14.10 -9.68
CA ASN A 151 -1.27 15.16 -8.73
C ASN A 151 -2.26 15.33 -7.56
N VAL A 152 -3.09 14.33 -7.32
CA VAL A 152 -4.19 14.41 -6.35
C VAL A 152 -4.07 13.34 -5.27
N LYS A 153 -4.67 13.62 -4.12
CA LYS A 153 -4.90 12.61 -3.09
C LYS A 153 -5.87 11.56 -3.61
N ILE A 154 -5.66 10.32 -3.23
CA ILE A 154 -6.58 9.23 -3.56
C ILE A 154 -7.46 8.95 -2.37
N VAL A 155 -8.76 8.81 -2.61
CA VAL A 155 -9.73 8.45 -1.58
C VAL A 155 -10.57 7.28 -2.05
N ALA A 156 -10.54 6.16 -1.32
CA ALA A 156 -11.31 4.98 -1.68
C ALA A 156 -11.74 4.14 -0.47
N PRO A 157 -12.87 3.41 -0.57
CA PRO A 157 -13.32 2.50 0.47
C PRO A 157 -12.30 1.40 0.77
N ILE A 158 -12.16 1.08 2.05
CA ILE A 158 -11.25 0.03 2.51
C ILE A 158 -11.99 -1.31 2.56
N VAL A 159 -11.43 -2.31 1.91
CA VAL A 159 -11.96 -3.68 1.88
C VAL A 159 -10.87 -4.71 2.16
N GLU A 160 -11.27 -5.82 2.75
CA GLU A 160 -10.40 -6.98 2.92
C GLU A 160 -10.14 -7.62 1.56
N PHE A 161 -8.88 -7.93 1.24
CA PHE A 161 -8.58 -8.74 0.07
C PHE A 161 -8.87 -10.22 0.36
N LYS A 162 -10.08 -10.65 0.00
CA LYS A 162 -10.41 -12.06 -0.16
C LYS A 162 -10.11 -12.41 -1.61
N ASN A 163 -9.33 -13.47 -1.87
CA ASN A 163 -8.94 -13.92 -3.22
C ASN A 163 -10.08 -13.64 -4.22
N ALA A 164 -9.92 -12.60 -5.02
CA ALA A 164 -11.03 -12.00 -5.72
C ALA A 164 -11.33 -12.81 -6.98
N ASP A 165 -12.31 -13.71 -6.91
CA ASP A 165 -12.85 -14.39 -8.10
C ASP A 165 -13.74 -13.45 -8.95
N GLY A 166 -13.57 -12.12 -8.82
CA GLY A 166 -14.39 -11.13 -9.50
C GLY A 166 -13.65 -9.81 -9.76
N GLN A 167 -13.98 -9.20 -10.89
CA GLN A 167 -13.51 -7.88 -11.30
C GLN A 167 -14.02 -6.82 -10.31
N LEU A 168 -13.14 -5.96 -9.82
CA LEU A 168 -13.54 -4.83 -8.97
C LEU A 168 -14.33 -3.83 -9.83
N SER A 169 -15.58 -3.54 -9.44
CA SER A 169 -16.47 -2.66 -10.20
C SER A 169 -16.21 -1.17 -9.97
N GLN A 170 -15.36 -0.82 -8.99
CA GLN A 170 -15.00 0.53 -8.62
C GLN A 170 -13.60 0.57 -7.98
N PRO A 171 -12.94 1.75 -7.92
CA PRO A 171 -11.67 1.92 -7.23
C PRO A 171 -11.77 1.59 -5.73
N LEU A 172 -10.93 0.69 -5.24
CA LEU A 172 -10.94 0.21 -3.85
C LEU A 172 -9.54 0.22 -3.22
N THR A 173 -9.51 0.42 -1.91
CA THR A 173 -8.31 0.24 -1.09
C THR A 173 -8.31 -1.16 -0.50
N LEU A 174 -7.25 -1.92 -0.76
CA LEU A 174 -7.14 -3.31 -0.34
C LEU A 174 -6.29 -3.44 0.93
N LEU A 175 -6.83 -4.09 1.95
CA LEU A 175 -6.05 -4.61 3.07
C LEU A 175 -5.53 -6.00 2.73
N VAL A 176 -4.20 -6.19 2.75
CA VAL A 176 -3.53 -7.44 2.34
C VAL A 176 -2.45 -7.85 3.32
N MET A 177 -2.18 -9.15 3.41
CA MET A 177 -0.89 -9.63 3.91
C MET A 177 0.19 -9.45 2.84
N LEU A 178 1.45 -9.24 3.27
CA LEU A 178 2.58 -9.01 2.39
C LEU A 178 2.75 -10.10 1.30
N ILE A 179 2.52 -11.37 1.65
CA ILE A 179 2.62 -12.50 0.71
C ILE A 179 1.59 -12.42 -0.44
N PHE A 180 0.47 -11.71 -0.24
CA PHE A 180 -0.57 -11.54 -1.24
C PHE A 180 -0.37 -10.31 -2.12
N LEU A 181 0.57 -9.42 -1.80
CA LEU A 181 0.89 -8.27 -2.64
C LEU A 181 1.30 -8.68 -4.06
N CYS A 182 2.04 -9.80 -4.17
CA CYS A 182 2.36 -10.42 -5.45
C CYS A 182 1.09 -10.72 -6.26
N ARG A 183 0.06 -11.29 -5.65
CA ARG A 183 -1.18 -11.63 -6.37
C ARG A 183 -1.90 -10.37 -6.87
N VAL A 184 -2.00 -9.35 -6.02
CA VAL A 184 -2.61 -8.06 -6.37
C VAL A 184 -1.93 -7.46 -7.60
N SER A 185 -0.61 -7.59 -7.73
CA SER A 185 0.16 -6.99 -8.82
C SER A 185 0.08 -7.70 -10.17
N ASN A 186 -0.28 -8.98 -10.21
CA ASN A 186 -0.14 -9.79 -11.43
C ASN A 186 -1.38 -9.77 -12.35
N ASP A 187 -2.54 -9.36 -11.84
CA ASP A 187 -3.76 -9.26 -12.64
C ASP A 187 -3.96 -7.82 -13.09
N HIS A 188 -3.67 -7.55 -14.37
CA HIS A 188 -3.79 -6.19 -14.93
C HIS A 188 -5.21 -5.63 -14.89
N ASN A 189 -6.24 -6.46 -15.07
CA ASN A 189 -7.64 -6.00 -15.04
C ASN A 189 -8.07 -5.68 -13.61
N PHE A 190 -7.54 -6.42 -12.64
CA PHE A 190 -7.74 -6.17 -11.22
C PHE A 190 -7.04 -4.88 -10.78
N VAL A 191 -5.76 -4.72 -11.13
CA VAL A 191 -4.90 -3.58 -10.74
C VAL A 191 -5.49 -2.23 -11.16
N GLN A 192 -6.17 -2.14 -12.30
CA GLN A 192 -6.77 -0.89 -12.78
C GLN A 192 -7.79 -0.27 -11.81
N ASN A 193 -8.40 -1.12 -10.96
CA ASN A 193 -9.39 -0.70 -9.97
C ASN A 193 -8.83 -0.73 -8.55
N VAL A 194 -7.51 -0.88 -8.38
CA VAL A 194 -6.84 -0.73 -7.10
C VAL A 194 -6.48 0.74 -6.90
N ALA A 195 -7.17 1.38 -5.96
CA ALA A 195 -6.91 2.77 -5.59
C ALA A 195 -5.72 2.89 -4.63
N GLY A 196 -5.42 1.85 -3.86
CA GLY A 196 -4.30 1.81 -2.92
C GLY A 196 -4.24 0.48 -2.19
N VAL A 197 -3.11 0.19 -1.57
CA VAL A 197 -2.89 -1.05 -0.82
C VAL A 197 -2.35 -0.76 0.58
N LEU A 198 -2.97 -1.37 1.58
CA LEU A 198 -2.53 -1.37 2.97
C LEU A 198 -2.00 -2.76 3.28
N VAL A 199 -0.72 -2.85 3.62
CA VAL A 199 -0.07 -4.11 3.96
C VAL A 199 -0.05 -4.26 5.47
N GLU A 200 -0.64 -5.34 5.98
CA GLU A 200 -0.65 -5.65 7.40
C GLU A 200 0.77 -5.91 7.92
N SER A 201 1.05 -5.46 9.14
CA SER A 201 2.27 -5.89 9.84
C SER A 201 2.12 -7.36 10.25
N GLN A 202 3.05 -8.21 9.82
CA GLN A 202 3.03 -9.63 10.18
C GLN A 202 3.76 -9.86 11.52
N ASP A 203 3.18 -10.68 12.40
CA ASP A 203 3.92 -11.23 13.54
C ASP A 203 4.88 -12.32 13.04
N HIS A 204 6.15 -12.23 13.42
CA HIS A 204 7.28 -13.05 12.94
C HIS A 204 7.12 -14.57 13.10
N SER A 205 6.07 -15.04 13.79
CA SER A 205 5.85 -16.44 14.14
C SER A 205 5.13 -17.27 13.05
N GLN A 206 4.60 -16.66 11.97
CA GLN A 206 3.70 -17.35 11.03
C GLN A 206 4.05 -17.25 9.54
N SER A 207 5.15 -16.59 9.14
CA SER A 207 5.47 -16.45 7.71
C SER A 207 6.36 -17.59 7.21
N SER A 208 5.88 -18.32 6.20
CA SER A 208 6.78 -18.96 5.23
C SER A 208 7.70 -17.87 4.65
N GLY A 209 9.00 -18.18 4.50
CA GLY A 209 10.00 -17.17 4.12
C GLY A 209 9.59 -16.39 2.86
N PHE A 210 9.51 -15.06 2.98
CA PHE A 210 9.21 -14.16 1.88
C PHE A 210 10.38 -13.22 1.66
N SER A 211 10.85 -13.11 0.42
CA SER A 211 11.88 -12.15 0.04
C SER A 211 11.35 -11.26 -1.08
N PRO A 212 11.20 -9.95 -0.85
CA PRO A 212 10.64 -9.04 -1.84
C PRO A 212 11.66 -8.63 -2.93
N VAL A 213 12.92 -9.06 -2.77
CA VAL A 213 14.04 -8.82 -3.70
C VAL A 213 14.04 -9.87 -4.80
N ARG A 214 14.72 -9.60 -5.91
CA ARG A 214 14.94 -10.56 -7.01
C ARG A 214 15.76 -11.77 -6.56
N LYS A 215 15.68 -12.83 -7.36
CA LYS A 215 16.45 -14.06 -7.15
C LYS A 215 17.96 -13.91 -7.30
N PHE A 216 18.37 -13.00 -8.17
CA PHE A 216 19.76 -12.56 -8.28
C PHE A 216 19.77 -11.03 -8.11
N PRO A 217 19.93 -10.54 -6.87
CA PRO A 217 20.08 -9.11 -6.61
C PRO A 217 21.30 -8.55 -7.35
N GLN A 218 21.17 -7.37 -7.98
CA GLN A 218 22.25 -6.67 -8.68
C GLN A 218 22.93 -7.49 -9.80
N ALA A 219 22.22 -8.44 -10.41
CA ALA A 219 22.76 -9.29 -11.48
C ALA A 219 23.39 -8.48 -12.63
N GLU A 220 22.82 -7.33 -12.97
CA GLU A 220 23.30 -6.44 -14.04
C GLU A 220 24.67 -5.80 -13.75
N PHE A 221 25.08 -5.74 -12.48
CA PHE A 221 26.39 -5.22 -12.06
C PHE A 221 27.40 -6.33 -11.76
N ALA A 222 27.03 -7.59 -11.96
CA ALA A 222 27.93 -8.71 -11.72
C ALA A 222 29.08 -8.72 -12.76
N PRO A 223 30.33 -9.03 -12.35
CA PRO A 223 31.48 -9.04 -13.25
C PRO A 223 31.46 -10.21 -14.26
N TYR A 224 30.46 -11.09 -14.20
CA TYR A 224 30.33 -12.28 -15.02
C TYR A 224 29.02 -12.28 -15.81
N LYS A 225 29.08 -12.79 -17.04
CA LYS A 225 27.93 -12.80 -17.97
C LYS A 225 26.84 -13.80 -17.60
N ARG A 226 27.16 -14.84 -16.83
CA ARG A 226 26.20 -15.89 -16.45
C ARG A 226 25.38 -15.45 -15.23
N GLN A 227 24.14 -15.05 -15.47
CA GLN A 227 23.22 -14.55 -14.43
C GLN A 227 22.17 -15.59 -14.01
N ASN A 228 22.44 -16.88 -14.17
CA ASN A 228 21.49 -17.97 -13.92
C ASN A 228 21.54 -18.53 -12.49
N TYR A 229 22.50 -18.10 -11.66
CA TYR A 229 22.58 -18.54 -10.27
C TYR A 229 21.56 -17.76 -9.41
N GLU A 230 20.70 -18.49 -8.71
CA GLU A 230 19.70 -17.91 -7.81
C GLU A 230 20.25 -17.78 -6.38
N TRP A 231 20.89 -16.66 -6.07
CA TRP A 231 21.37 -16.35 -4.70
C TRP A 231 20.22 -16.27 -3.69
N ASN A 232 19.03 -15.92 -4.14
CA ASN A 232 17.82 -15.76 -3.34
C ASN A 232 16.66 -16.55 -3.98
N PRO A 233 16.61 -17.88 -3.84
CA PRO A 233 15.62 -18.72 -4.55
C PRO A 233 14.16 -18.34 -4.27
N ILE A 234 13.88 -17.82 -3.07
CA ILE A 234 12.55 -17.34 -2.63
C ILE A 234 12.27 -15.87 -3.00
N GLY A 235 13.15 -15.25 -3.79
CA GLY A 235 13.02 -13.87 -4.23
C GLY A 235 11.87 -13.66 -5.20
N SER A 236 10.86 -12.88 -4.80
CA SER A 236 9.70 -12.55 -5.62
C SER A 236 9.96 -11.41 -6.59
N GLY A 237 10.98 -10.57 -6.34
CA GLY A 237 11.27 -9.40 -7.17
C GLY A 237 10.25 -8.26 -7.06
N ILE A 238 9.24 -8.37 -6.19
CA ILE A 238 8.11 -7.42 -6.09
C ILE A 238 8.53 -5.97 -5.81
N MET A 239 9.69 -5.73 -5.17
CA MET A 239 10.22 -4.37 -4.95
C MET A 239 10.64 -3.66 -6.22
N TRP A 240 10.89 -4.41 -7.30
CA TRP A 240 11.39 -3.89 -8.57
C TRP A 240 10.28 -3.64 -9.59
N GLU A 241 9.02 -3.81 -9.18
CA GLU A 241 7.85 -3.54 -10.01
C GLU A 241 7.41 -2.08 -9.86
N ARG A 242 6.66 -1.60 -10.86
CA ARG A 242 6.06 -0.27 -10.86
C ARG A 242 4.60 -0.32 -10.39
N TYR A 243 4.27 0.45 -9.37
CA TYR A 243 2.92 0.60 -8.83
C TYR A 243 2.39 2.01 -9.02
N ASN A 244 1.35 2.16 -9.85
CA ASN A 244 0.65 3.43 -10.05
C ASN A 244 -0.48 3.66 -9.03
N PHE A 245 -0.31 3.11 -7.84
CA PHE A 245 -1.13 3.30 -6.67
C PHE A 245 -0.24 3.29 -5.41
N PRO A 246 -0.64 3.97 -4.33
CA PRO A 246 0.10 3.99 -3.08
C PRO A 246 0.04 2.64 -2.37
N VAL A 247 1.16 2.29 -1.73
CA VAL A 247 1.26 1.12 -0.86
C VAL A 247 1.85 1.55 0.47
N PHE A 248 1.21 1.20 1.58
CA PHE A 248 1.70 1.49 2.93
C PHE A 248 1.81 0.21 3.74
N LEU A 249 2.96 -0.03 4.34
CA LEU A 249 3.12 -1.05 5.39
C LEU A 249 2.63 -0.46 6.71
N LEU A 250 1.59 -1.03 7.29
CA LEU A 250 0.99 -0.54 8.52
C LEU A 250 1.85 -0.88 9.75
N SER A 251 1.75 -0.06 10.78
CA SER A 251 2.20 -0.45 12.13
C SER A 251 1.29 -1.55 12.71
N LYS A 252 1.72 -2.20 13.81
CA LYS A 252 0.90 -3.21 14.50
C LYS A 252 -0.42 -2.64 15.01
N ASN A 253 -0.39 -1.47 15.62
CA ASN A 253 -1.59 -0.80 16.12
C ASN A 253 -2.51 -0.38 14.98
N SER A 254 -1.93 0.21 13.93
CA SER A 254 -2.67 0.64 12.75
C SER A 254 -3.30 -0.52 11.98
N THR A 255 -2.64 -1.68 11.96
CA THR A 255 -3.22 -2.92 11.41
C THR A 255 -4.53 -3.27 12.12
N LEU A 256 -4.53 -3.30 13.45
CA LEU A 256 -5.74 -3.57 14.25
C LEU A 256 -6.85 -2.54 13.99
N THR A 257 -6.50 -1.25 13.95
CA THR A 257 -7.45 -0.17 13.63
C THR A 257 -8.07 -0.35 12.25
N VAL A 258 -7.26 -0.65 11.23
CA VAL A 258 -7.75 -0.82 9.85
C VAL A 258 -8.59 -2.09 9.72
N GLN A 259 -8.23 -3.18 10.38
CA GLN A 259 -9.04 -4.41 10.41
C GLN A 259 -10.44 -4.17 10.99
N GLU A 260 -10.53 -3.41 12.08
CA GLU A 260 -11.81 -3.02 12.68
C GLU A 260 -12.64 -2.15 11.73
N VAL A 261 -12.01 -1.20 11.03
CA VAL A 261 -12.65 -0.38 9.99
C VAL A 261 -13.20 -1.25 8.86
N VAL A 262 -12.39 -2.19 8.34
CA VAL A 262 -12.81 -3.12 7.28
C VAL A 262 -14.00 -3.98 7.73
N ARG A 263 -13.98 -4.48 8.97
CA ARG A 263 -15.08 -5.24 9.56
C ARG A 263 -16.36 -4.41 9.67
N ASN A 264 -16.25 -3.13 10.02
CA ASN A 264 -17.39 -2.22 10.11
C ASN A 264 -17.94 -1.90 8.73
N ASN A 265 -17.09 -1.58 7.75
CA ASN A 265 -17.49 -1.38 6.36
C ASN A 265 -18.27 -2.56 5.78
N HIS A 266 -17.87 -3.80 6.09
CA HIS A 266 -18.58 -4.99 5.65
C HIS A 266 -20.00 -5.11 6.25
N ARG A 267 -20.21 -4.60 7.48
CA ARG A 267 -21.52 -4.67 8.16
C ARG A 267 -22.45 -3.52 7.79
N THR A 268 -21.90 -2.40 7.29
CA THR A 268 -22.70 -1.22 6.94
C THR A 268 -23.62 -1.47 5.74
N ASN A 269 -24.88 -1.01 5.86
CA ASN A 269 -25.83 -1.04 4.76
C ASN A 269 -25.51 0.04 3.71
N GLU A 270 -26.10 -0.06 2.51
CA GLU A 270 -25.88 0.93 1.42
C GLU A 270 -26.22 2.38 1.79
N ALA A 271 -27.10 2.58 2.78
CA ALA A 271 -27.53 3.90 3.23
C ALA A 271 -26.57 4.56 4.24
N GLU A 272 -25.66 3.79 4.84
CA GLU A 272 -24.78 4.26 5.91
C GLU A 272 -23.47 4.84 5.36
N PRO A 273 -22.84 5.78 6.09
CA PRO A 273 -21.49 6.22 5.77
C PRO A 273 -20.51 5.05 5.82
N ILE A 274 -19.54 5.06 4.91
CA ILE A 274 -18.46 4.08 4.83
C ILE A 274 -17.14 4.76 5.17
N ASP A 275 -16.26 4.03 5.83
CA ASP A 275 -14.93 4.52 6.14
C ASP A 275 -14.00 4.29 4.92
N VAL A 276 -13.28 5.35 4.54
CA VAL A 276 -12.41 5.38 3.36
C VAL A 276 -10.99 5.72 3.77
N ALA A 277 -10.01 5.20 3.03
CA ALA A 277 -8.62 5.63 3.15
C ALA A 277 -8.36 6.83 2.24
N GLU A 278 -7.68 7.84 2.76
CA GLU A 278 -7.11 8.97 2.03
C GLU A 278 -5.59 8.85 2.00
N PHE A 279 -5.02 8.76 0.79
CA PHE A 279 -3.58 8.68 0.55
C PHE A 279 -3.06 9.98 -0.04
N ASP A 280 -2.03 10.54 0.59
CA ASP A 280 -1.23 11.64 0.08
C ASP A 280 0.21 11.17 -0.11
N LEU A 281 0.47 10.57 -1.27
CA LEU A 281 1.79 10.04 -1.68
C LEU A 281 2.07 10.50 -3.12
N VAL A 282 1.97 11.80 -3.36
CA VAL A 282 2.28 12.38 -4.68
C VAL A 282 3.78 12.69 -4.75
N MET A 283 4.50 11.95 -5.60
CA MET A 283 5.93 12.15 -5.82
C MET A 283 6.19 13.36 -6.71
N GLN A 284 7.29 14.08 -6.48
CA GLN A 284 7.68 15.23 -7.32
C GLN A 284 7.96 14.80 -8.76
N THR A 285 8.49 13.59 -8.95
CA THR A 285 8.72 13.00 -10.27
C THR A 285 7.42 12.80 -11.04
N THR A 286 6.34 12.40 -10.34
CA THR A 286 4.99 12.29 -10.90
C THR A 286 4.43 13.66 -11.27
N LYS A 287 4.62 14.67 -10.41
CA LYS A 287 4.19 16.06 -10.69
C LYS A 287 4.88 16.66 -11.90
N ALA A 288 6.19 16.41 -12.02
CA ALA A 288 7.01 16.90 -13.12
C ALA A 288 6.86 16.08 -14.41
N GLY A 289 6.20 14.92 -14.37
CA GLY A 289 6.09 14.02 -15.53
C GLY A 289 7.43 13.40 -15.95
N THR A 290 8.37 13.26 -15.02
CA THR A 290 9.70 12.66 -15.26
C THR A 290 9.68 11.20 -14.88
N HIS A 291 10.16 10.33 -15.77
CA HIS A 291 9.98 8.87 -15.65
C HIS A 291 11.28 8.08 -15.61
N ASP A 292 12.44 8.74 -15.68
CA ASP A 292 13.75 8.09 -15.59
C ASP A 292 14.72 8.99 -14.83
N SER A 293 15.89 8.45 -14.48
CA SER A 293 16.90 9.20 -13.74
C SER A 293 17.45 10.41 -14.52
N GLU A 294 17.49 10.34 -15.86
CA GLU A 294 18.05 11.42 -16.68
C GLU A 294 17.11 12.64 -16.67
N SER A 295 15.84 12.43 -17.01
CA SER A 295 14.80 13.44 -17.02
C SER A 295 14.57 14.02 -15.62
N CYS A 296 14.55 13.21 -14.57
CA CYS A 296 14.29 13.71 -13.22
C CYS A 296 15.42 14.59 -12.68
N LEU A 297 16.69 14.26 -12.99
CA LEU A 297 17.83 15.06 -12.58
C LEU A 297 17.89 16.37 -13.37
N ARG A 298 17.57 16.33 -14.67
CA ARG A 298 17.51 17.52 -15.53
C ARG A 298 16.43 18.52 -15.06
N GLU A 299 15.26 18.02 -14.70
CA GLU A 299 14.14 18.86 -14.22
C GLU A 299 14.20 19.15 -12.71
N HIS A 300 15.25 18.70 -12.02
CA HIS A 300 15.42 18.84 -10.56
C HIS A 300 14.22 18.29 -9.74
N SER A 301 13.57 17.24 -10.23
CA SER A 301 12.40 16.61 -9.59
C SER A 301 12.76 15.42 -8.68
N CYS A 302 14.05 15.05 -8.62
CA CYS A 302 14.58 13.95 -7.83
C CYS A 302 15.98 14.27 -7.26
N LEU A 303 16.45 13.44 -6.32
CA LEU A 303 17.81 13.48 -5.79
C LEU A 303 18.51 12.14 -6.03
N PRO A 304 19.84 12.15 -6.31
CA PRO A 304 20.62 10.92 -6.34
C PRO A 304 20.56 10.18 -5.00
N LEU A 305 20.39 8.86 -5.05
CA LEU A 305 20.50 8.00 -3.88
C LEU A 305 21.97 7.79 -3.51
N GLY A 306 22.33 8.18 -2.29
CA GLY A 306 23.68 8.00 -1.75
C GLY A 306 23.80 8.51 -0.33
N GLY A 307 24.95 8.26 0.30
CA GLY A 307 25.25 8.75 1.63
C GLY A 307 26.64 8.32 2.09
N TYR A 308 27.16 9.02 3.10
CA TYR A 308 28.36 8.62 3.83
C TYR A 308 27.96 8.12 5.20
N ARG A 309 28.74 7.18 5.74
CA ARG A 309 28.59 6.67 7.10
C ARG A 309 29.64 7.26 8.01
#